data_AF-A0A0F9I0J0-F1
#
_entry.id   AF-A0A0F9I0J0-F1
#
_cell.length_a   1.000
_cell.length_b   1.000
_cell.length_c   1.000
_cell.angle_alpha   90.00
_cell.angle_beta   90.00
_cell.angle_gamma   90.00
#
_symmetry.space_group_name_H-M   'P 1'
#
loop_
_entity.id
_entity.type
_entity.pdbx_description
1 polymer ?
#
loop_
_entity_poly.entity_id
_entity_poly.type
_entity_poly.pdbx_seq_one_letter_code
_entity_poly.pdbx_strand_id
1 'polypeptide(L)'
;MKKNKVVKLSIVFVLLSLSFLNISVFISLSQEQQQMSSSVEFSVYTAQDPNAFISVWDTTAVSGGSSGSNQVRLPTPLIGTYDFTVDWGDGSNSTIKNQYRPTHTYASEGIYIVTITGTIVGWQFNNNGDKLKIREIQQWVSLRL
;
A
#
# COMPACT_ATOMS: atom_id res chain seq x y z
N MET A 1 -38.58 63.06 18.68
CA MET A 1 -37.21 62.77 18.18
C MET A 1 -37.17 61.35 17.62
N LYS A 2 -37.13 61.21 16.29
CA LYS A 2 -37.20 59.92 15.57
C LYS A 2 -35.89 59.74 14.79
N LYS A 3 -34.83 59.29 15.46
CA LYS A 3 -33.56 58.89 14.83
C LYS A 3 -33.11 57.62 15.57
N ASN A 4 -32.49 56.66 14.88
CA ASN A 4 -31.79 55.47 15.41
C ASN A 4 -32.38 54.06 15.14
N LYS A 5 -33.41 53.89 14.30
CA LYS A 5 -33.80 52.53 13.83
C LYS A 5 -33.06 52.07 12.57
N VAL A 6 -32.80 52.99 11.62
CA VAL A 6 -32.15 52.65 10.34
C VAL A 6 -30.64 52.40 10.51
N VAL A 7 -29.96 53.22 11.32
CA VAL A 7 -28.50 53.09 11.58
C VAL A 7 -28.17 51.78 12.30
N LYS A 8 -29.03 51.33 13.23
CA LYS A 8 -28.86 50.04 13.92
C LYS A 8 -28.99 48.85 12.96
N LEU A 9 -29.87 48.93 11.96
CA LEU A 9 -30.09 47.86 10.99
C LEU A 9 -28.94 47.78 9.97
N SER A 10 -28.41 48.92 9.51
CA SER A 10 -27.26 48.96 8.59
C SER A 10 -25.96 48.48 9.24
N ILE A 11 -25.70 48.81 10.50
CA ILE A 11 -24.50 48.35 11.23
C ILE A 11 -24.52 46.83 11.45
N VAL A 12 -25.69 46.25 11.75
CA VAL A 12 -25.86 44.79 11.88
C VAL A 12 -25.59 44.09 10.54
N PHE A 13 -26.04 44.65 9.42
CA PHE A 13 -25.80 44.09 8.08
C PHE A 13 -24.31 44.11 7.69
N VAL A 14 -23.61 45.21 8.02
CA VAL A 14 -22.16 45.35 7.81
C VAL A 14 -21.39 44.36 8.67
N LEU A 15 -21.70 44.25 9.96
CA LEU A 15 -21.06 43.29 10.87
C LEU A 15 -21.31 41.83 10.45
N LEU A 16 -22.52 41.52 9.98
CA LEU A 16 -22.86 40.21 9.47
C LEU A 16 -22.05 39.89 8.21
N SER A 17 -21.97 40.82 7.25
CA SER A 17 -21.14 40.65 6.04
C SER A 17 -19.65 40.49 6.32
N LEU A 18 -19.09 41.25 7.28
CA LEU A 18 -17.71 41.08 7.71
C LEU A 18 -17.50 39.74 8.41
N SER A 19 -18.44 39.27 9.22
CA SER A 19 -18.35 37.96 9.86
C SER A 19 -18.38 36.82 8.84
N PHE A 20 -19.20 36.94 7.79
CA PHE A 20 -19.24 35.98 6.68
C PHE A 20 -17.96 35.96 5.86
N LEU A 21 -17.34 37.12 5.57
CA LEU A 21 -16.04 37.16 4.90
C LEU A 21 -14.95 36.46 5.73
N ASN A 22 -14.91 36.70 7.04
CA ASN A 22 -13.96 36.05 7.94
C ASN A 22 -14.16 34.53 7.96
N ILE A 23 -15.39 34.05 8.10
CA ILE A 23 -15.71 32.62 8.09
C ILE A 23 -15.28 31.96 6.78
N SER A 24 -15.55 32.59 5.63
CA SER A 24 -15.14 32.06 4.32
C SER A 24 -13.62 31.98 4.16
N VAL A 25 -12.86 32.99 4.58
CA VAL A 25 -11.39 32.96 4.56
C VAL A 25 -10.85 31.87 5.49
N PHE A 26 -11.46 31.68 6.66
CA PHE A 26 -11.10 30.61 7.58
C PHE A 26 -11.41 29.21 7.02
N ILE A 27 -12.56 29.04 6.34
CA ILE A 27 -12.90 27.78 5.66
C ILE A 27 -11.92 27.51 4.53
N SER A 28 -11.56 28.52 3.73
CA SER A 28 -10.57 28.37 2.64
C SER A 28 -9.17 28.04 3.16
N LEU A 29 -8.68 28.71 4.21
CA LEU A 29 -7.41 28.35 4.86
C LEU A 29 -7.47 26.93 5.43
N SER A 30 -8.59 26.53 6.02
CA SER A 30 -8.79 25.17 6.54
C SER A 30 -8.78 24.14 5.43
N GLN A 31 -9.36 24.44 4.26
CA GLN A 31 -9.37 23.56 3.09
C GLN A 31 -7.98 23.45 2.45
N GLU A 32 -7.21 24.53 2.43
CA GLU A 32 -5.85 24.56 1.90
C GLU A 32 -4.86 23.81 2.81
N GLN A 33 -5.04 23.86 4.14
CA GLN A 33 -4.33 23.01 5.10
C GLN A 33 -4.71 21.52 4.99
N GLN A 34 -5.88 21.20 4.45
CA GLN A 34 -6.34 19.82 4.26
C GLN A 34 -5.86 19.21 2.92
N GLN A 35 -5.25 20.01 2.04
CA GLN A 35 -4.75 19.58 0.73
C GLN A 35 -3.23 19.27 0.70
N MET A 36 -2.57 19.21 1.86
CA MET A 36 -1.15 18.82 2.00
C MET A 36 -0.93 17.54 2.82
N SER A 37 -1.81 16.55 2.67
CA SER A 37 -1.58 15.21 3.26
C SER A 37 -1.90 14.09 2.28
N SER A 38 -1.23 14.12 1.12
CA SER A 38 -0.99 12.90 0.34
C SER A 38 0.46 12.46 0.48
N SER A 39 1.02 12.51 1.70
CA SER A 39 2.12 11.60 1.99
C SER A 39 1.52 10.20 1.94
N VAL A 40 1.83 9.45 0.89
CA VAL A 40 1.66 8.00 0.92
C VAL A 40 2.50 7.54 2.11
N GLU A 41 1.84 7.27 3.25
CA GLU A 41 2.54 6.70 4.39
C GLU A 41 3.01 5.33 3.95
N PHE A 42 4.30 5.23 3.65
CA PHE A 42 4.93 3.96 3.44
C PHE A 42 5.05 3.29 4.81
N SER A 43 4.06 2.48 5.17
CA SER A 43 4.14 1.62 6.33
C SER A 43 5.27 0.62 6.10
N VAL A 44 6.40 0.84 6.77
CA VAL A 44 7.47 -0.16 6.83
C VAL A 44 6.97 -1.30 7.69
N TYR A 45 6.54 -2.39 7.06
CA TYR A 45 6.26 -3.63 7.77
C TYR A 45 7.60 -4.28 8.09
N THR A 46 7.97 -4.26 9.36
CA THR A 46 9.05 -5.12 9.87
C THR A 46 8.39 -6.38 10.42
N ALA A 47 8.84 -7.54 9.94
CA ALA A 47 8.42 -8.80 10.53
C ALA A 47 9.01 -8.89 11.94
N GLN A 48 8.34 -9.61 12.84
CA GLN A 48 8.94 -9.94 14.13
C GLN A 48 10.25 -10.75 13.98
N ASP A 49 10.39 -11.46 12.86
CA ASP A 49 11.60 -12.18 12.53
C ASP A 49 12.55 -11.29 11.70
N PRO A 50 13.73 -10.92 12.25
CA PRO A 50 14.72 -10.15 11.53
C PRO A 50 15.25 -10.88 10.31
N ASN A 51 15.06 -12.21 10.20
CA ASN A 51 15.46 -13.00 9.06
C ASN A 51 14.38 -13.14 7.98
N ALA A 52 13.22 -12.50 8.11
CA ALA A 52 12.19 -12.59 7.08
C ALA A 52 12.60 -11.83 5.80
N PHE A 53 12.11 -12.31 4.67
CA PHE A 53 12.02 -11.55 3.42
C PHE A 53 10.62 -10.97 3.32
N ILE A 54 10.53 -9.65 3.19
CA ILE A 54 9.24 -8.94 3.16
C ILE A 54 9.17 -8.19 1.84
N SER A 55 8.09 -8.43 1.09
CA SER A 55 7.91 -7.88 -0.24
C SER A 55 6.45 -7.50 -0.51
N VAL A 56 6.27 -6.43 -1.27
CA VAL A 56 4.95 -5.92 -1.66
C VAL A 56 4.67 -6.36 -3.09
N TRP A 57 3.50 -6.99 -3.29
CA TRP A 57 3.08 -7.52 -4.58
C TRP A 57 1.76 -6.92 -5.03
N ASP A 58 1.70 -6.46 -6.27
CA ASP A 58 0.49 -6.02 -6.95
C ASP A 58 0.02 -7.13 -7.91
N THR A 59 -1.07 -7.81 -7.56
CA THR A 59 -1.55 -8.96 -8.34
C THR A 59 -2.03 -8.57 -9.74
N THR A 60 -2.44 -7.31 -9.93
CA THR A 60 -3.03 -6.78 -11.16
C THR A 60 -1.98 -6.49 -12.24
N ALA A 61 -0.70 -6.46 -11.89
CA ALA A 61 0.42 -6.18 -12.78
C ALA A 61 0.76 -7.35 -13.73
N VAL A 62 -0.23 -7.83 -14.47
CA VAL A 62 -0.13 -8.97 -15.36
C VAL A 62 0.67 -8.62 -16.61
N SER A 63 1.53 -9.55 -17.03
CA SER A 63 2.30 -9.45 -18.28
C SER A 63 2.39 -10.82 -18.96
N GLY A 64 3.00 -10.87 -20.15
CA GLY A 64 3.25 -12.12 -20.84
C GLY A 64 3.99 -13.13 -19.96
N GLY A 65 3.37 -14.29 -19.71
CA GLY A 65 3.92 -15.36 -18.86
C GLY A 65 3.64 -15.23 -17.35
N SER A 66 2.96 -14.17 -16.91
CA SER A 66 2.54 -14.00 -15.50
C SER A 66 1.39 -14.96 -15.11
N SER A 67 1.18 -15.13 -13.81
CA SER A 67 0.00 -15.78 -13.24
C SER A 67 -1.24 -14.87 -13.37
N GLY A 68 -2.43 -15.39 -13.05
CA GLY A 68 -3.69 -14.65 -13.12
C GLY A 68 -3.70 -13.36 -12.28
N SER A 69 -4.61 -12.44 -12.57
CA SER A 69 -4.68 -11.11 -11.93
C SER A 69 -4.99 -11.11 -10.43
N ASN A 70 -5.45 -12.24 -9.89
CA ASN A 70 -5.64 -12.49 -8.46
C ASN A 70 -4.62 -13.51 -7.91
N GLN A 71 -3.46 -13.67 -8.55
CA GLN A 71 -2.45 -14.65 -8.17
C GLN A 71 -1.07 -14.03 -7.97
N VAL A 72 -0.29 -14.64 -7.08
CA VAL A 72 1.15 -14.45 -6.96
C VAL A 72 1.82 -15.80 -7.11
N ARG A 73 2.80 -15.88 -8.01
CA ARG A 73 3.63 -17.06 -8.23
C ARG A 73 5.08 -16.74 -7.93
N LEU A 74 5.63 -17.42 -6.92
CA LEU A 74 7.00 -17.19 -6.46
C LEU A 74 8.03 -17.65 -7.51
N PRO A 75 9.17 -16.96 -7.64
CA PRO A 75 10.22 -17.30 -8.60
C PRO A 75 11.20 -18.34 -8.04
N THR A 76 10.70 -19.56 -7.80
CA THR A 76 11.50 -20.71 -7.35
C THR A 76 11.78 -21.67 -8.52
N PRO A 77 12.86 -21.47 -9.33
CA PRO A 77 13.24 -22.43 -10.37
C PRO A 77 13.65 -23.78 -9.79
N LEU A 78 13.66 -24.83 -10.64
CA LEU A 78 13.98 -26.22 -10.26
C LEU A 78 15.39 -26.43 -9.67
N ILE A 79 16.31 -25.48 -9.88
CA ILE A 79 17.71 -25.59 -9.48
C ILE A 79 17.99 -25.11 -8.04
N GLY A 80 17.00 -24.53 -7.37
CA GLY A 80 17.18 -23.96 -6.03
C GLY A 80 16.93 -24.96 -4.90
N THR A 81 17.19 -24.50 -3.68
CA THR A 81 16.88 -25.23 -2.44
C THR A 81 15.87 -24.42 -1.64
N TYR A 82 14.71 -25.01 -1.37
CA TYR A 82 13.59 -24.33 -0.74
C TYR A 82 13.05 -25.12 0.44
N ASP A 83 13.07 -24.52 1.62
CA ASP A 83 12.36 -24.98 2.81
C ASP A 83 11.95 -23.76 3.62
N PHE A 84 10.77 -23.22 3.32
CA PHE A 84 10.30 -21.96 3.88
C PHE A 84 8.79 -21.95 4.09
N THR A 85 8.35 -21.05 4.97
CA THR A 85 6.94 -20.69 5.15
C THR A 85 6.69 -19.33 4.52
N VAL A 86 5.54 -19.18 3.86
CA VAL A 86 5.07 -17.92 3.30
C VAL A 86 3.74 -17.54 3.95
N ASP A 87 3.67 -16.31 4.46
CA ASP A 87 2.44 -15.59 4.77
C ASP A 87 2.09 -14.73 3.56
N TRP A 88 0.89 -14.92 3.02
CA TRP A 88 0.43 -14.25 1.80
C TRP A 88 -0.20 -12.87 2.07
N GLY A 89 -0.39 -12.49 3.34
CA GLY A 89 -0.97 -11.20 3.71
C GLY A 89 -2.49 -11.13 3.60
N ASP A 90 -3.15 -12.26 3.31
CA ASP A 90 -4.62 -12.42 3.30
C ASP A 90 -5.14 -13.30 4.46
N GLY A 91 -4.27 -13.58 5.44
CA GLY A 91 -4.54 -14.47 6.57
C GLY A 91 -4.27 -15.95 6.28
N SER A 92 -3.87 -16.30 5.06
CA SER A 92 -3.42 -17.65 4.72
C SER A 92 -1.89 -17.78 4.73
N ASN A 93 -1.42 -19.00 4.97
CA ASN A 93 -0.02 -19.35 4.92
C ASN A 93 0.23 -20.66 4.16
N SER A 94 1.46 -20.89 3.75
CA SER A 94 1.87 -22.13 3.08
C SER A 94 3.28 -22.54 3.46
N THR A 95 3.53 -23.84 3.53
CA THR A 95 4.87 -24.42 3.68
C THR A 95 5.35 -24.93 2.33
N ILE A 96 6.50 -24.45 1.87
CA ILE A 96 7.08 -24.75 0.57
C ILE A 96 8.34 -25.59 0.77
N LYS A 97 8.36 -26.78 0.14
CA LYS A 97 9.52 -27.69 0.17
C LYS A 97 9.90 -28.12 -1.25
N ASN A 98 10.98 -27.56 -1.78
CA ASN A 98 11.51 -27.82 -3.12
C ASN A 98 10.46 -27.75 -4.25
N GLN A 99 9.44 -26.89 -4.11
CA GLN A 99 8.38 -26.77 -5.10
C GLN A 99 8.75 -25.78 -6.21
N TYR A 100 8.45 -26.16 -7.45
CA TYR A 100 8.62 -25.31 -8.61
C TYR A 100 7.50 -24.27 -8.70
N ARG A 101 7.86 -23.00 -8.54
CA ARG A 101 7.00 -21.82 -8.73
C ARG A 101 5.62 -21.97 -8.05
N PRO A 102 5.57 -22.11 -6.71
CA PRO A 102 4.30 -22.19 -6.00
C PRO A 102 3.48 -20.93 -6.29
N THR A 103 2.19 -21.13 -6.52
CA THR A 103 1.23 -20.07 -6.88
C THR A 103 0.14 -20.02 -5.82
N HIS A 104 -0.10 -18.83 -5.30
CA HIS A 104 -1.23 -18.54 -4.41
C HIS A 104 -2.32 -17.79 -5.16
N THR A 105 -3.58 -18.08 -4.81
CA THR A 105 -4.75 -17.43 -5.41
C THR A 105 -5.51 -16.69 -4.31
N TYR A 106 -5.63 -15.38 -4.46
CA TYR A 106 -6.38 -14.51 -3.57
C TYR A 106 -7.87 -14.50 -3.95
N ALA A 107 -8.72 -14.25 -2.96
CA ALA A 107 -10.17 -14.08 -3.17
C ALA A 107 -10.51 -12.82 -3.99
N SER A 108 -9.62 -11.82 -3.98
CA SER A 108 -9.76 -10.58 -4.74
C SER A 108 -8.40 -10.14 -5.24
N GLU A 109 -8.38 -9.31 -6.28
CA GLU A 109 -7.15 -8.68 -6.76
C GLU A 109 -6.74 -7.53 -5.84
N GLY A 110 -5.44 -7.25 -5.74
CA GLY A 110 -4.97 -6.16 -4.89
C GLY A 110 -3.47 -6.14 -4.65
N ILE A 111 -3.08 -5.33 -3.67
CA ILE A 111 -1.72 -5.20 -3.18
C ILE A 111 -1.57 -6.00 -1.89
N TYR A 112 -0.54 -6.86 -1.81
CA TYR A 112 -0.34 -7.79 -0.70
C TYR A 112 1.08 -7.73 -0.09
N ILE A 113 1.04 -7.75 1.25
CA ILE A 113 2.02 -8.17 2.25
C ILE A 113 2.61 -9.59 2.13
N VAL A 114 3.59 -9.90 1.27
CA VAL A 114 4.17 -11.26 1.25
C VAL A 114 5.40 -11.35 2.14
N THR A 115 5.31 -12.19 3.18
CA THR A 115 6.39 -12.44 4.15
C THR A 115 6.87 -13.88 4.03
N ILE A 116 8.18 -14.07 3.90
CA ILE A 116 8.79 -15.39 3.76
C ILE A 116 9.89 -15.61 4.80
N THR A 117 9.77 -16.69 5.56
CA THR A 117 10.73 -17.12 6.57
C THR A 117 11.23 -18.53 6.27
N GLY A 118 12.55 -18.73 6.32
CA GLY A 118 13.19 -20.02 6.08
C GLY A 118 14.26 -19.96 4.99
N THR A 119 14.55 -21.10 4.38
CA THR A 119 15.62 -21.24 3.38
C THR A 119 15.10 -20.98 1.98
N ILE A 120 15.66 -19.96 1.33
CA ILE A 120 15.41 -19.62 -0.07
C ILE A 120 16.75 -19.46 -0.79
N VAL A 121 17.15 -20.46 -1.57
CA VAL A 121 18.38 -20.43 -2.39
C VAL A 121 18.02 -20.50 -3.87
N GLY A 122 18.51 -19.56 -4.69
CA GLY A 122 18.30 -19.54 -6.14
C GLY A 122 17.00 -18.86 -6.59
N TRP A 123 16.54 -17.85 -5.83
CA TRP A 123 15.35 -17.05 -6.15
C TRP A 123 15.58 -16.16 -7.38
N GLN A 124 14.96 -16.49 -8.51
CA GLN A 124 15.14 -15.75 -9.76
C GLN A 124 13.97 -15.89 -10.74
N PHE A 125 13.61 -14.79 -11.40
CA PHE A 125 12.51 -14.76 -12.38
C PHE A 125 12.90 -15.30 -13.77
N ASN A 126 14.18 -15.29 -14.15
CA ASN A 126 14.64 -15.62 -15.51
C ASN A 126 13.85 -14.90 -16.62
N ASN A 127 13.58 -13.60 -16.43
CA ASN A 127 12.78 -12.77 -17.33
C ASN A 127 11.35 -13.28 -17.60
N ASN A 128 10.79 -14.16 -16.77
CA ASN A 128 9.46 -14.71 -16.93
C ASN A 128 8.64 -14.59 -15.62
N GLY A 129 7.37 -14.97 -15.67
CA GLY A 129 6.53 -15.08 -14.50
C GLY A 129 6.04 -13.75 -13.97
N ASP A 130 6.06 -13.61 -12.65
CA ASP A 130 5.39 -12.52 -11.95
C ASP A 130 6.37 -11.38 -11.64
N LYS A 131 7.42 -11.25 -12.45
CA LYS A 131 8.52 -10.29 -12.26
C LYS A 131 8.07 -8.83 -12.17
N LEU A 132 6.94 -8.48 -12.80
CA LEU A 132 6.37 -7.13 -12.78
C LEU A 132 5.38 -6.92 -11.63
N LYS A 133 5.00 -7.99 -10.91
CA LYS A 133 4.08 -7.92 -9.77
C LYS A 133 4.76 -7.50 -8.48
N ILE A 134 6.04 -7.79 -8.30
CA ILE A 134 6.78 -7.28 -7.14
C ILE A 134 7.01 -5.76 -7.29
N ARG A 135 6.48 -4.99 -6.34
CA ARG A 135 6.59 -3.52 -6.34
C ARG A 135 7.71 -3.03 -5.47
N GLU A 136 7.93 -3.71 -4.35
CA GLU A 136 8.89 -3.29 -3.36
C GLU A 136 9.40 -4.45 -2.53
N ILE A 137 10.61 -4.28 -2.00
CA ILE A 137 11.21 -5.19 -1.04
C ILE A 137 11.54 -4.38 0.21
N GLN A 138 10.86 -4.71 1.30
CA GLN A 138 10.95 -4.01 2.58
C GLN A 138 12.06 -4.58 3.47
N GLN A 139 12.38 -5.87 3.33
CA GLN A 139 13.41 -6.55 4.11
C GLN A 139 14.05 -7.70 3.33
N TRP A 140 15.38 -7.84 3.40
CA TRP A 140 16.18 -8.74 2.56
C TRP A 140 16.74 -10.01 3.23
N VAL A 141 16.34 -10.34 4.47
CA VAL A 141 17.24 -11.11 5.35
C VAL A 141 17.14 -12.66 5.21
N SER A 142 16.21 -13.23 4.43
CA SER A 142 16.20 -14.70 4.14
C SER A 142 16.72 -15.10 2.76
N LEU A 143 17.05 -14.17 1.87
CA LEU A 143 17.41 -14.51 0.49
C LEU A 143 18.90 -14.83 0.34
N ARG A 144 19.18 -16.00 -0.24
CA ARG A 144 20.50 -16.35 -0.77
C ARG A 144 20.37 -16.49 -2.29
N LEU A 145 20.96 -15.54 -3.02
CA LEU A 145 20.92 -15.50 -4.48
C LEU A 145 21.80 -16.61 -5.09
#